data_AF-A0A5J4R6E3-F1
#
_entry.id   AF-A0A5J4R6E3-F1
#
_cell.length_a   1.000
_cell.length_b   1.000
_cell.length_c   1.000
_cell.angle_alpha   90.00
_cell.angle_beta   90.00
_cell.angle_gamma   90.00
#
_symmetry.space_group_name_H-M   'P 1'
#
loop_
_entity.id
_entity.type
_entity.pdbx_description
1 polymer ?
#
loop_
_entity_poly.entity_id
_entity_poly.type
_entity_poly.pdbx_seq_one_letter_code
_entity_poly.pdbx_strand_id
1 'polypeptide(L)'
;MIKKKFKLLQVLIDRCVAHDYDQVREALSMKMYYLSGKQRPDYLRKEIFRITEELVAMNQKVPALQTVAFDWNIPDFIWESSFYETLTLPERRKYIAFPYEDFDDKLYVENPASYDGELPYLSLIVKTVVYSKYLEDLQKEEKELLPVSATTNLVTVSKEESPSKKIVGKDNPFNCKLDGDAIRLLTDCVNDARIFTTEITPQLLENFLYCRLDGALKSENNRLLAYFMTQLSLRRYITYEWQSVIANHKLILAPKKEKYLNTSDLSTANDNIKYIAPKKSEIIDKYVKELKKH
;
A
#
# COMPACT_ATOMS: atom_id res chain seq x y z
N MET A 1 23.35 -8.39 30.33
CA MET A 1 24.33 -7.45 29.72
C MET A 1 23.88 -7.00 28.34
N ILE A 2 23.53 -7.92 27.43
CA ILE A 2 23.10 -7.62 26.05
C ILE A 2 21.84 -6.76 26.00
N LYS A 3 20.75 -7.13 26.68
CA LYS A 3 19.52 -6.32 26.72
C LYS A 3 19.74 -4.87 27.18
N LYS A 4 20.66 -4.63 28.14
CA LYS A 4 21.00 -3.26 28.59
C LYS A 4 21.71 -2.47 27.49
N LYS A 5 22.59 -3.10 26.70
CA LYS A 5 23.24 -2.48 25.54
C LYS A 5 22.22 -2.13 24.46
N PHE A 6 21.25 -3.00 24.21
CA PHE A 6 20.19 -2.75 23.23
C PHE A 6 19.24 -1.61 23.64
N LYS A 7 19.03 -1.40 24.95
CA LYS A 7 18.33 -0.20 25.43
C LYS A 7 19.11 1.09 25.15
N LEU A 8 20.44 1.08 25.29
CA LEU A 8 21.27 2.24 24.93
C LEU A 8 21.25 2.49 23.41
N LEU A 9 21.27 1.42 22.62
CA LEU A 9 21.12 1.48 21.17
C LEU A 9 19.77 2.08 20.76
N GLN A 10 18.67 1.65 21.39
CA GLN A 10 17.35 2.21 21.13
C GLN A 10 17.32 3.72 21.41
N VAL A 11 17.84 4.15 22.57
CA VAL A 11 17.92 5.58 22.91
C VAL A 11 18.74 6.37 21.87
N LEU A 12 19.86 5.83 21.42
CA LEU A 12 20.68 6.44 20.37
C LEU A 12 19.90 6.57 19.05
N ILE A 13 19.24 5.49 18.62
CA ILE A 13 18.43 5.48 17.40
C ILE A 13 17.29 6.48 17.52
N ASP A 14 16.58 6.53 18.65
CA ASP A 14 15.46 7.45 18.85
C ASP A 14 15.92 8.92 18.74
N ARG A 15 17.11 9.26 19.26
CA ARG A 15 17.69 10.60 19.10
C ARG A 15 17.98 10.93 17.63
N CYS A 16 18.62 10.00 16.91
CA CYS A 16 18.93 10.18 15.48
C CYS A 16 17.64 10.29 14.64
N VAL A 17 16.64 9.45 14.92
CA VAL A 17 15.33 9.47 14.28
C VAL A 17 14.63 10.79 14.53
N ALA A 18 14.66 11.32 15.76
CA ALA A 18 14.04 12.61 16.06
C ALA A 18 14.67 13.73 15.22
N HIS A 19 16.00 13.82 15.21
CA HIS A 19 16.73 14.80 14.40
C HIS A 19 16.40 14.69 12.91
N ASP A 20 16.54 13.50 12.33
CA ASP A 20 16.37 13.29 10.88
C ASP A 20 14.91 13.45 10.45
N TYR A 21 13.97 13.08 11.33
CA TYR A 21 12.55 13.32 11.12
C TYR A 21 12.23 14.82 11.10
N ASP A 22 12.76 15.59 12.04
CA ASP A 22 12.56 17.05 12.05
C ASP A 22 13.10 17.69 10.76
N GLN A 23 14.25 17.25 10.26
CA GLN A 23 14.80 17.73 8.98
C GLN A 23 13.86 17.46 7.79
N VAL A 24 13.31 16.25 7.65
CA VAL A 24 12.39 15.96 6.54
C VAL A 24 11.06 16.71 6.68
N ARG A 25 10.60 16.95 7.91
CA ARG A 25 9.39 17.73 8.19
C ARG A 25 9.57 19.22 7.90
N GLU A 26 10.70 19.80 8.31
CA GLU A 26 11.05 21.19 7.98
C GLU A 26 11.18 21.39 6.47
N ALA A 27 11.85 20.46 5.78
CA ALA A 27 11.97 20.49 4.33
C ALA A 27 10.59 20.41 3.64
N LEU A 28 9.69 19.55 4.12
CA LEU A 28 8.31 19.48 3.62
C LEU A 28 7.58 20.81 3.85
N SER A 29 7.66 21.36 5.07
CA SER A 29 7.02 22.62 5.44
C SER A 29 7.46 23.78 4.54
N MET A 30 8.77 23.91 4.31
CA MET A 30 9.32 24.91 3.38
C MET A 30 8.78 24.73 1.97
N LYS A 31 8.74 23.50 1.44
CA LYS A 31 8.18 23.24 0.11
C LYS A 31 6.70 23.59 0.06
N MET A 32 5.93 23.22 1.07
CA MET A 32 4.49 23.52 1.17
C MET A 32 4.20 25.02 1.21
N TYR A 33 5.09 25.81 1.85
CA TYR A 33 5.00 27.26 1.88
C TYR A 33 5.07 27.87 0.47
N TYR A 34 5.98 27.38 -0.38
CA TYR A 34 6.15 27.87 -1.75
C TYR A 34 5.13 27.31 -2.76
N LEU A 35 4.41 26.23 -2.42
CA LEU A 35 3.42 25.61 -3.28
C LEU A 35 2.03 26.22 -3.11
N SER A 36 1.35 26.46 -4.24
CA SER A 36 -0.07 26.86 -4.22
C SER A 36 -0.97 25.73 -3.70
N GLY A 37 -2.14 26.08 -3.16
CA GLY A 37 -3.09 25.08 -2.63
C GLY A 37 -3.49 23.99 -3.63
N LYS A 38 -3.48 24.29 -4.94
CA LYS A 38 -3.75 23.29 -6.00
C LYS A 38 -2.58 22.33 -6.26
N GLN A 39 -1.35 22.75 -5.96
CA GLN A 39 -0.14 21.94 -6.16
C GLN A 39 0.18 21.03 -4.97
N ARG A 40 -0.24 21.41 -3.76
CA ARG A 40 0.07 20.67 -2.52
C ARG A 40 -0.40 19.20 -2.54
N PRO A 41 -1.64 18.86 -2.97
CA PRO A 41 -2.07 17.46 -3.03
C PRO A 41 -1.25 16.61 -4.02
N ASP A 42 -0.90 17.16 -5.18
CA ASP A 42 -0.07 16.47 -6.17
C ASP A 42 1.37 16.29 -5.66
N TYR A 43 1.92 17.30 -4.97
CA TYR A 43 3.23 17.18 -4.33
C TYR A 43 3.22 16.07 -3.27
N LEU A 44 2.23 16.05 -2.37
CA LEU A 44 2.14 15.03 -1.32
C LEU A 44 2.08 13.62 -1.92
N ARG A 45 1.31 13.40 -2.99
CA ARG A 45 1.29 12.11 -3.70
C ARG A 45 2.64 11.70 -4.26
N LYS A 46 3.35 12.64 -4.89
CA LYS A 46 4.70 12.40 -5.42
C LYS A 46 5.69 12.10 -4.31
N GLU A 47 5.59 12.81 -3.18
CA GLU A 47 6.41 12.57 -2.00
C GLU A 47 6.14 11.19 -1.41
N ILE A 48 4.87 10.80 -1.23
CA ILE A 48 4.44 9.47 -0.77
C ILE A 48 5.04 8.38 -1.66
N PHE A 49 4.93 8.54 -2.99
CA PHE A 49 5.49 7.57 -3.93
C PHE A 49 7.01 7.49 -3.82
N ARG A 50 7.71 8.64 -3.76
CA ARG A 50 9.18 8.67 -3.62
C ARG A 50 9.63 7.96 -2.35
N ILE A 51 9.03 8.28 -1.20
CA ILE A 51 9.39 7.68 0.10
C ILE A 51 9.09 6.18 0.10
N THR A 52 7.98 5.76 -0.51
CA THR A 52 7.63 4.33 -0.65
C THR A 52 8.70 3.59 -1.48
N GLU A 53 9.10 4.14 -2.62
CA GLU A 53 10.14 3.54 -3.47
C GLU A 53 11.49 3.47 -2.75
N GLU A 54 11.88 4.52 -2.01
CA GLU A 54 13.11 4.51 -1.22
C GLU A 54 13.07 3.45 -0.11
N LEU A 55 11.96 3.31 0.61
CA LEU A 55 11.77 2.25 1.61
C LEU A 55 11.88 0.86 0.98
N VAL A 56 11.23 0.63 -0.16
CA VAL A 56 11.30 -0.65 -0.88
C VAL A 56 12.75 -0.96 -1.31
N ALA A 57 13.44 0.02 -1.90
CA ALA A 57 14.81 -0.14 -2.36
C ALA A 57 15.78 -0.47 -1.20
N MET A 58 15.64 0.20 -0.05
CA MET A 58 16.44 -0.10 1.15
C MET A 58 16.17 -1.52 1.66
N ASN A 59 14.90 -1.93 1.74
CA ASN A 59 14.51 -3.26 2.19
C ASN A 59 14.94 -4.40 1.24
N GLN A 60 15.02 -4.13 -0.07
CA GLN A 60 15.55 -5.09 -1.04
C GLN A 60 17.08 -5.23 -0.92
N LYS A 61 17.78 -4.13 -0.61
CA LYS A 61 19.24 -4.12 -0.46
C LYS A 61 19.70 -4.78 0.84
N VAL A 62 18.98 -4.55 1.93
CA VAL A 62 19.32 -5.08 3.26
C VAL A 62 18.07 -5.74 3.86
N PRO A 63 17.91 -7.06 3.69
CA PRO A 63 16.74 -7.78 4.20
C PRO A 63 16.52 -7.66 5.71
N ALA A 64 17.59 -7.45 6.49
CA ALA A 64 17.52 -7.20 7.93
C ALA A 64 16.66 -5.98 8.29
N LEU A 65 16.48 -5.02 7.37
CA LEU A 65 15.65 -3.83 7.60
C LEU A 65 14.15 -4.10 7.49
N GLN A 66 13.73 -5.25 6.95
CA GLN A 66 12.31 -5.58 6.82
C GLN A 66 11.63 -5.63 8.18
N THR A 67 12.28 -6.22 9.18
CA THR A 67 11.75 -6.31 10.54
C THR A 67 11.59 -4.91 11.14
N VAL A 68 12.59 -4.05 10.95
CA VAL A 68 12.57 -2.64 11.39
C VAL A 68 11.43 -1.86 10.73
N ALA A 69 11.21 -2.02 9.43
CA ALA A 69 10.17 -1.30 8.70
C ALA A 69 8.74 -1.62 9.18
N PHE A 70 8.51 -2.82 9.72
CA PHE A 70 7.20 -3.22 10.25
C PHE A 70 7.05 -3.00 11.76
N ASP A 71 8.14 -3.09 12.52
CA ASP A 71 8.11 -3.10 13.99
C ASP A 71 8.53 -1.76 14.62
N TRP A 72 8.89 -0.74 13.85
CA TRP A 72 9.40 0.55 14.38
C TRP A 72 8.47 1.24 15.40
N ASN A 73 7.16 0.95 15.36
CA ASN A 73 6.17 1.51 16.28
C ASN A 73 6.07 0.74 17.62
N ILE A 74 6.83 -0.35 17.77
CA ILE A 74 6.91 -1.14 18.98
C ILE A 74 7.98 -0.52 19.91
N PRO A 75 7.72 -0.37 21.22
CA PRO A 75 8.74 0.04 22.17
C PRO A 75 9.93 -0.93 22.18
N ASP A 76 11.16 -0.41 22.21
CA ASP A 76 12.39 -1.20 22.15
C ASP A 76 12.46 -2.14 20.91
N PHE A 77 11.90 -1.72 19.77
CA PHE A 77 11.77 -2.57 18.57
C PHE A 77 13.09 -3.20 18.10
N ILE A 78 14.25 -2.58 18.33
CA ILE A 78 15.54 -3.18 17.93
C ILE A 78 15.83 -4.48 18.71
N TRP A 79 15.34 -4.58 19.94
CA TRP A 79 15.43 -5.77 20.77
C TRP A 79 14.21 -6.69 20.65
N GLU A 80 13.01 -6.12 20.49
CA GLU A 80 11.75 -6.89 20.47
C GLU A 80 11.39 -7.40 19.06
N SER A 81 11.99 -6.85 17.99
CA SER A 81 11.88 -7.39 16.62
C SER A 81 12.88 -8.50 16.36
N SER A 82 12.71 -9.21 15.24
CA SER A 82 13.68 -10.22 14.78
C SER A 82 14.94 -9.63 14.13
N PHE A 83 15.17 -8.31 14.24
CA PHE A 83 16.32 -7.63 13.66
C PHE A 83 17.64 -8.27 14.08
N TYR A 84 17.86 -8.45 15.39
CA TYR A 84 19.12 -8.99 15.90
C TYR A 84 19.39 -10.42 15.41
N GLU A 85 18.33 -11.22 15.26
CA GLU A 85 18.37 -12.58 14.75
C GLU A 85 18.76 -12.63 13.26
N THR A 86 18.47 -11.60 12.48
CA THR A 86 18.86 -11.54 11.06
C THR A 86 20.33 -11.21 10.84
N LEU A 87 21.01 -10.65 11.83
CA LEU A 87 22.43 -10.28 11.75
C LEU A 87 23.36 -11.50 11.79
N THR A 88 24.46 -11.41 11.05
CA THR A 88 25.57 -12.37 11.11
C THR A 88 26.32 -12.25 12.44
N LEU A 89 27.05 -13.31 12.82
CA LEU A 89 27.81 -13.32 14.08
C LEU A 89 28.82 -12.16 14.21
N PRO A 90 29.58 -11.77 13.16
CA PRO A 90 30.46 -10.59 13.23
C PRO A 90 29.69 -9.28 13.46
N GLU A 91 28.55 -9.09 12.80
CA GLU A 91 27.72 -7.90 12.97
C GLU A 91 27.16 -7.80 14.39
N ARG A 92 26.65 -8.91 14.94
CA ARG A 92 26.16 -8.96 16.32
C ARG A 92 27.23 -8.56 17.34
N ARG A 93 28.48 -9.00 17.13
CA ARG A 93 29.59 -8.63 18.03
C ARG A 93 29.86 -7.14 18.03
N LYS A 94 29.71 -6.46 16.89
CA LYS A 94 29.89 -5.01 16.78
C LYS A 94 28.89 -4.24 17.65
N TYR A 95 27.61 -4.60 17.61
CA TYR A 95 26.58 -4.02 18.48
C TYR A 95 26.84 -4.20 19.98
N ILE A 96 27.44 -5.31 20.38
CA ILE A 96 27.79 -5.57 21.79
C ILE A 96 29.03 -4.75 22.19
N ALA A 97 30.02 -4.68 21.30
CA ALA A 97 31.31 -4.05 21.53
C ALA A 97 31.25 -2.51 21.48
N PHE A 98 30.27 -1.93 20.78
CA PHE A 98 30.18 -0.50 20.58
C PHE A 98 30.12 0.29 21.91
N PRO A 99 30.97 1.33 22.06
CA PRO A 99 30.93 2.23 23.21
C PRO A 99 29.89 3.33 22.98
N TYR A 100 28.64 3.06 23.34
CA TYR A 100 27.51 3.99 23.15
C TYR A 100 27.67 5.39 23.77
N GLU A 101 28.56 5.53 24.77
CA GLU A 101 28.89 6.81 25.40
C GLU A 101 29.77 7.70 24.49
N ASP A 102 30.51 7.09 23.56
CA ASP A 102 31.43 7.78 22.65
C ASP A 102 30.76 8.18 21.32
N PHE A 103 29.44 8.01 21.22
CA PHE A 103 28.69 8.41 20.03
C PHE A 103 28.68 9.94 19.90
N ASP A 104 29.32 10.45 18.85
CA ASP A 104 29.33 11.86 18.49
C ASP A 104 28.14 12.18 17.56
N ASP A 105 27.14 12.87 18.12
CA ASP A 105 25.96 13.32 17.39
C ASP A 105 26.31 14.29 16.25
N LYS A 106 27.37 15.10 16.37
CA LYS A 106 27.76 16.02 15.28
C LYS A 106 28.32 15.27 14.10
N LEU A 107 29.18 14.28 14.37
CA LEU A 107 29.72 13.41 13.33
C LEU A 107 28.59 12.65 12.61
N TYR A 108 27.57 12.20 13.35
CA TYR A 108 26.38 11.58 12.76
C TYR A 108 25.66 12.55 11.82
N VAL A 109 25.39 13.79 12.25
CA VAL A 109 24.68 14.78 11.43
C VAL A 109 25.45 15.13 10.15
N GLU A 110 26.77 15.22 10.20
CA GLU A 110 27.60 15.50 9.03
C GLU A 110 27.68 14.31 8.06
N ASN A 111 27.79 13.09 8.59
CA ASN A 111 27.89 11.87 7.80
C ASN A 111 27.28 10.66 8.54
N PRO A 112 25.97 10.39 8.38
CA PRO A 112 25.30 9.30 9.09
C PRO A 112 25.91 7.92 8.84
N ALA A 113 26.45 7.68 7.64
CA ALA A 113 27.05 6.41 7.25
C ALA A 113 28.42 6.15 7.90
N SER A 114 29.03 7.15 8.56
CA SER A 114 30.32 7.00 9.27
C SER A 114 30.30 5.89 10.31
N TYR A 115 29.14 5.67 10.96
CA TYR A 115 28.98 4.65 11.99
C TYR A 115 28.60 3.27 11.45
N ASP A 116 28.25 3.12 10.17
CA ASP A 116 27.80 1.81 9.62
C ASP A 116 28.90 0.74 9.70
N GLY A 117 30.17 1.15 9.81
CA GLY A 117 31.28 0.25 10.05
C GLY A 117 31.28 -0.37 11.45
N GLU A 118 30.89 0.37 12.48
CA GLU A 118 30.91 -0.03 13.89
C GLU A 118 29.53 -0.42 14.43
N LEU A 119 28.47 0.09 13.81
CA LEU A 119 27.07 -0.25 14.03
C LEU A 119 26.45 -0.59 12.67
N PRO A 120 26.52 -1.86 12.24
CA PRO A 120 26.06 -2.28 10.92
C PRO A 120 24.68 -1.73 10.56
N TYR A 121 24.56 -1.03 9.43
CA TYR A 121 23.28 -0.50 8.93
C TYR A 121 22.63 0.60 9.79
N LEU A 122 23.32 1.21 10.77
CA LEU A 122 22.74 2.27 11.61
C LEU A 122 22.06 3.36 10.79
N SER A 123 22.74 3.90 9.78
CA SER A 123 22.19 4.96 8.93
C SER A 123 20.91 4.53 8.22
N LEU A 124 20.87 3.27 7.77
CA LEU A 124 19.71 2.71 7.08
C LEU A 124 18.56 2.36 8.04
N ILE A 125 18.87 1.94 9.27
CA ILE A 125 17.87 1.71 10.33
C ILE A 125 17.18 3.03 10.65
N VAL A 126 17.95 4.07 10.97
CA VAL A 126 17.40 5.40 11.26
C VAL A 126 16.57 5.90 10.08
N LYS A 127 17.13 5.86 8.86
CA LYS A 127 16.42 6.28 7.65
C LYS A 127 15.13 5.49 7.42
N THR A 128 15.12 4.19 7.69
CA THR A 128 13.92 3.33 7.57
C THR A 128 12.84 3.79 8.54
N VAL A 129 13.17 4.00 9.82
CA VAL A 129 12.21 4.46 10.83
C VAL A 129 11.67 5.85 10.49
N VAL A 130 12.55 6.79 10.15
CA VAL A 130 12.18 8.16 9.76
C VAL A 130 11.21 8.12 8.58
N TYR A 131 11.52 7.33 7.55
CA TYR A 131 10.70 7.25 6.35
C TYR A 131 9.38 6.53 6.59
N SER A 132 9.35 5.47 7.40
CA SER A 132 8.10 4.80 7.77
C SER A 132 7.17 5.75 8.52
N LYS A 133 7.68 6.47 9.52
CA LYS A 133 6.91 7.47 10.28
C LYS A 133 6.44 8.61 9.37
N TYR A 134 7.36 9.17 8.58
CA TYR A 134 7.06 10.27 7.66
C TYR A 134 6.02 9.86 6.60
N LEU A 135 6.07 8.63 6.10
CA LEU A 135 5.09 8.09 5.16
C LEU A 135 3.69 8.03 5.77
N GLU A 136 3.55 7.57 7.02
CA GLU A 136 2.26 7.57 7.72
C GLU A 136 1.69 9.00 7.86
N ASP A 137 2.54 9.96 8.21
CA ASP A 137 2.12 11.36 8.35
C ASP A 137 1.71 11.97 7.00
N LEU A 138 2.48 11.73 5.94
CA LEU A 138 2.14 12.19 4.58
C LEU A 138 0.79 11.61 4.12
N GLN A 139 0.55 10.33 4.35
CA GLN A 139 -0.72 9.69 4.00
C GLN A 139 -1.90 10.24 4.81
N LYS A 140 -1.65 10.66 6.06
CA LYS A 140 -2.65 11.35 6.88
C LYS A 140 -2.94 12.74 6.35
N GLU A 141 -1.91 13.54 6.05
CA GLU A 141 -2.06 14.89 5.48
C GLU A 141 -2.74 14.87 4.10
N GLU A 142 -2.42 13.88 3.26
CA GLU A 142 -3.10 13.70 1.97
C GLU A 142 -4.60 13.46 2.17
N LYS A 143 -4.99 12.62 3.14
CA LYS A 143 -6.40 12.36 3.47
C LYS A 143 -7.12 13.62 3.97
N GLU A 144 -6.44 14.47 4.75
CA GLU A 144 -7.00 15.70 5.30
C GLU A 144 -7.20 16.81 4.23
N LEU A 145 -6.38 16.81 3.16
CA LEU A 145 -6.49 17.77 2.06
C LEU A 145 -7.51 17.39 0.98
N LEU A 146 -8.07 16.18 1.01
CA LEU A 146 -9.19 15.80 0.17
C LEU A 146 -10.47 16.48 0.71
N PRO A 147 -11.28 17.14 -0.13
CA PRO A 147 -12.49 17.80 0.35
C PRO A 147 -13.41 16.77 1.00
N VAL A 148 -13.82 17.05 2.25
CA VAL A 148 -14.83 16.32 3.00
C VAL A 148 -16.15 16.40 2.23
N SER A 149 -16.36 15.48 1.30
CA SER A 149 -17.70 15.05 0.94
C SER A 149 -17.99 13.79 1.73
N ALA A 150 -18.82 13.99 2.76
CA ALA A 150 -19.49 13.01 3.59
C ALA A 150 -18.75 12.56 4.87
N THR A 151 -18.66 13.48 5.84
CA THR A 151 -19.14 13.16 7.19
C THR A 151 -20.62 12.75 7.07
N THR A 152 -20.93 11.48 6.84
CA THR A 152 -22.34 11.04 6.93
C THR A 152 -22.64 10.77 8.40
N ASN A 153 -23.23 11.79 9.00
CA ASN A 153 -24.06 11.70 10.18
C ASN A 153 -24.98 10.47 10.10
N LEU A 154 -25.10 9.80 11.23
CA LEU A 154 -26.11 8.80 11.50
C LEU A 154 -27.50 9.34 11.15
N VAL A 155 -28.20 8.56 10.31
CA VAL A 155 -29.65 8.29 10.35
C VAL A 155 -30.58 9.51 10.25
N THR A 156 -31.23 9.65 9.09
CA THR A 156 -32.67 9.36 8.98
C THR A 156 -33.03 9.05 7.53
N VAL A 157 -33.71 7.92 7.37
CA VAL A 157 -34.27 7.40 6.13
C VAL A 157 -35.42 8.30 5.69
N SER A 158 -35.44 8.71 4.42
CA SER A 158 -36.67 8.82 3.60
C SER A 158 -36.30 8.94 2.12
N LYS A 159 -36.94 8.07 1.33
CA LYS A 159 -36.94 7.97 -0.13
C LYS A 159 -37.05 9.33 -0.83
N GLU A 160 -36.29 9.51 -1.91
CA GLU A 160 -36.86 9.84 -3.22
C GLU A 160 -35.82 9.63 -4.34
N GLU A 161 -36.30 8.98 -5.41
CA GLU A 161 -35.56 8.68 -6.64
C GLU A 161 -35.23 9.97 -7.40
N SER A 162 -34.00 10.10 -7.90
CA SER A 162 -33.73 10.93 -9.08
C SER A 162 -32.41 10.53 -9.77
N PRO A 163 -32.33 10.70 -11.10
CA PRO A 163 -31.53 9.86 -11.97
C PRO A 163 -30.06 10.27 -12.08
N SER A 164 -29.28 9.30 -12.52
CA SER A 164 -27.87 9.33 -12.84
C SER A 164 -27.40 10.62 -13.54
N LYS A 165 -26.56 11.39 -12.85
CA LYS A 165 -25.66 12.35 -13.50
C LYS A 165 -24.56 11.58 -14.22
N LYS A 166 -24.73 11.39 -15.52
CA LYS A 166 -23.65 11.03 -16.46
C LYS A 166 -22.55 12.09 -16.35
N ILE A 167 -21.41 11.71 -15.79
CA ILE A 167 -20.17 12.48 -15.91
C ILE A 167 -19.45 11.94 -17.14
N VAL A 168 -19.43 12.75 -18.20
CA VAL A 168 -18.65 12.50 -19.41
C VAL A 168 -17.18 12.72 -19.08
N GLY A 169 -16.37 11.65 -19.19
CA GLY A 169 -14.93 11.67 -18.93
C GLY A 169 -14.31 10.27 -18.95
N LYS A 170 -13.88 9.84 -20.15
CA LYS A 170 -13.32 8.52 -20.54
C LYS A 170 -14.30 7.34 -20.42
N ASP A 171 -14.79 6.85 -21.56
CA ASP A 171 -15.62 5.65 -21.72
C ASP A 171 -14.96 4.32 -21.29
N ASN A 172 -13.78 4.36 -20.67
CA ASN A 172 -12.99 3.21 -20.25
C ASN A 172 -12.20 3.52 -18.95
N PRO A 173 -12.85 3.63 -17.77
CA PRO A 173 -12.19 3.97 -16.51
C PRO A 173 -11.16 2.93 -16.05
N PHE A 174 -11.35 1.66 -16.41
CA PHE A 174 -10.35 0.62 -16.17
C PHE A 174 -9.18 0.67 -17.15
N ASN A 175 -9.20 1.49 -18.20
CA ASN A 175 -8.24 1.42 -19.31
C ASN A 175 -8.08 -0.02 -19.85
N CYS A 176 -9.22 -0.72 -19.97
CA CYS A 176 -9.33 -2.09 -20.46
C CYS A 176 -8.76 -2.20 -21.88
N LYS A 177 -7.93 -3.22 -22.12
CA LYS A 177 -7.28 -3.53 -23.42
C LYS A 177 -7.64 -4.92 -23.95
N LEU A 178 -8.65 -5.55 -23.37
CA LEU A 178 -9.08 -6.90 -23.75
C LEU A 178 -9.97 -6.83 -24.99
N ASP A 179 -9.74 -7.74 -25.93
CA ASP A 179 -10.62 -7.93 -27.09
C ASP A 179 -11.79 -8.88 -26.76
N GLY A 180 -12.68 -9.09 -27.74
CA GLY A 180 -13.88 -9.90 -27.54
C GLY A 180 -13.59 -11.36 -27.16
N ASP A 181 -12.55 -11.97 -27.74
CA ASP A 181 -12.19 -13.36 -27.45
C ASP A 181 -11.57 -13.49 -26.05
N ALA A 182 -10.72 -12.54 -25.66
CA ALA A 182 -10.18 -12.44 -24.31
C ALA A 182 -11.29 -12.21 -23.26
N ILE A 183 -12.30 -11.40 -23.57
CA ILE A 183 -13.47 -11.20 -22.69
C ILE A 183 -14.28 -12.50 -22.54
N ARG A 184 -14.49 -13.27 -23.61
CA ARG A 184 -15.18 -14.58 -23.53
C ARG A 184 -14.41 -15.54 -22.64
N LEU A 185 -13.11 -15.67 -22.85
CA LEU A 185 -12.23 -16.53 -22.03
C LEU A 185 -12.24 -16.11 -20.54
N LEU A 186 -12.23 -14.79 -20.26
CA LEU A 186 -12.35 -14.29 -18.89
C LEU A 186 -13.73 -14.50 -18.29
N THR A 187 -14.79 -14.53 -19.10
CA THR A 187 -16.14 -14.84 -18.64
C THR A 187 -16.20 -16.26 -18.10
N ASP A 188 -15.63 -17.21 -18.85
CA ASP A 188 -15.52 -18.61 -18.42
C ASP A 188 -14.70 -18.70 -17.12
N CYS A 189 -13.58 -17.98 -17.05
CA CYS A 189 -12.78 -17.88 -15.82
C CYS A 189 -13.58 -17.38 -14.62
N VAL A 190 -14.36 -16.31 -14.78
CA VAL A 190 -15.15 -15.69 -13.70
C VAL A 190 -16.22 -16.64 -13.18
N ASN A 191 -16.90 -17.35 -14.10
CA ASN A 191 -17.95 -18.30 -13.77
C ASN A 191 -17.39 -19.58 -13.12
N ASP A 192 -16.33 -20.17 -13.69
CA ASP A 192 -15.67 -21.37 -13.15
C ASP A 192 -15.09 -21.14 -11.75
N ALA A 193 -14.41 -20.01 -11.57
CA ALA A 193 -13.87 -19.63 -10.27
C ALA A 193 -14.96 -19.20 -9.28
N ARG A 194 -16.19 -18.92 -9.76
CA ARG A 194 -17.29 -18.31 -9.00
C ARG A 194 -16.84 -17.05 -8.25
N ILE A 195 -16.32 -16.08 -9.00
CA ILE A 195 -15.91 -14.79 -8.43
C ILE A 195 -17.13 -14.00 -7.95
N PHE A 196 -18.23 -14.11 -8.69
CA PHE A 196 -19.53 -13.53 -8.35
C PHE A 196 -20.51 -14.61 -7.87
N THR A 197 -21.53 -14.17 -7.13
CA THR A 197 -22.59 -15.07 -6.61
C THR A 197 -23.52 -15.59 -7.71
N THR A 198 -23.50 -14.96 -8.89
CA THR A 198 -24.29 -15.30 -10.07
C THR A 198 -23.37 -15.51 -11.26
N GLU A 199 -23.77 -16.39 -12.17
CA GLU A 199 -23.12 -16.50 -13.47
C GLU A 199 -23.33 -15.22 -14.27
N ILE A 200 -22.30 -14.83 -15.03
CA ILE A 200 -22.31 -13.63 -15.86
C ILE A 200 -22.09 -13.99 -17.32
N THR A 201 -22.60 -13.13 -18.22
CA THR A 201 -22.39 -13.24 -19.66
C THR A 201 -21.17 -12.42 -20.10
N PRO A 202 -20.61 -12.67 -21.30
CA PRO A 202 -19.52 -11.85 -21.83
C PRO A 202 -19.89 -10.37 -21.94
N GLN A 203 -21.14 -10.08 -22.33
CA GLN A 203 -21.65 -8.70 -22.37
C GLN A 203 -21.67 -8.05 -20.98
N LEU A 204 -22.02 -8.82 -19.93
CA LEU A 204 -22.06 -8.31 -18.57
C LEU A 204 -20.65 -8.05 -18.03
N LEU A 205 -19.69 -8.92 -18.36
CA LEU A 205 -18.27 -8.72 -18.01
C LEU A 205 -17.67 -7.51 -18.75
N GLU A 206 -17.99 -7.35 -20.03
CA GLU A 206 -17.61 -6.18 -20.81
C GLU A 206 -18.18 -4.90 -20.18
N ASN A 207 -19.48 -4.89 -19.88
CA ASN A 207 -20.12 -3.76 -19.20
C ASN A 207 -19.47 -3.47 -17.84
N PHE A 208 -19.03 -4.49 -17.09
CA PHE A 208 -18.25 -4.29 -15.87
C PHE A 208 -16.92 -3.57 -16.15
N LEU A 209 -16.13 -4.07 -17.11
CA LEU A 209 -14.80 -3.53 -17.46
C LEU A 209 -14.86 -2.14 -18.11
N TYR A 210 -15.98 -1.76 -18.71
CA TYR A 210 -16.20 -0.42 -19.25
C TYR A 210 -17.01 0.49 -18.32
N CYS A 211 -17.32 0.03 -17.09
CA CYS A 211 -18.13 0.76 -16.11
C CYS A 211 -19.53 1.18 -16.62
N ARG A 212 -20.16 0.31 -17.42
CA ARG A 212 -21.48 0.46 -18.04
C ARG A 212 -22.55 -0.45 -17.43
N LEU A 213 -22.29 -1.04 -16.26
CA LEU A 213 -23.28 -1.86 -15.58
C LEU A 213 -24.49 -1.04 -15.16
N ASP A 214 -25.68 -1.59 -15.39
CA ASP A 214 -26.92 -1.13 -14.78
C ASP A 214 -27.12 -1.89 -13.46
N GLY A 215 -26.49 -1.38 -12.40
CA GLY A 215 -26.41 -2.02 -11.08
C GLY A 215 -25.02 -2.52 -10.73
N ALA A 216 -24.94 -3.45 -9.79
CA ALA A 216 -23.69 -3.97 -9.26
C ALA A 216 -23.68 -5.49 -9.17
N LEU A 217 -22.52 -6.08 -9.44
CA LEU A 217 -22.29 -7.51 -9.25
C LEU A 217 -22.02 -7.78 -7.77
N LYS A 218 -22.45 -8.93 -7.27
CA LYS A 218 -22.16 -9.33 -5.89
C LYS A 218 -21.00 -10.30 -5.89
N SER A 219 -19.93 -9.94 -5.21
CA SER A 219 -18.77 -10.83 -5.05
C SER A 219 -19.11 -11.99 -4.11
N GLU A 220 -18.68 -13.20 -4.45
CA GLU A 220 -18.74 -14.36 -3.56
C GLU A 220 -17.64 -14.28 -2.49
N ASN A 221 -16.43 -13.89 -2.91
CA ASN A 221 -15.28 -13.72 -2.04
C ASN A 221 -14.42 -12.52 -2.47
N ASN A 222 -14.35 -11.49 -1.63
CA ASN A 222 -13.58 -10.27 -1.90
C ASN A 222 -12.10 -10.54 -2.19
N ARG A 223 -11.50 -11.54 -1.55
CA ARG A 223 -10.09 -11.91 -1.80
C ARG A 223 -9.93 -12.58 -3.16
N LEU A 224 -10.90 -13.36 -3.62
CA LEU A 224 -10.83 -13.98 -4.94
C LEU A 224 -11.04 -12.93 -6.05
N LEU A 225 -11.98 -12.00 -5.85
CA LEU A 225 -12.17 -10.86 -6.73
C LEU A 225 -10.90 -9.98 -6.80
N ALA A 226 -10.32 -9.63 -5.64
CA ALA A 226 -9.11 -8.82 -5.61
C ALA A 226 -7.92 -9.54 -6.28
N TYR A 227 -7.83 -10.87 -6.17
CA TYR A 227 -6.81 -11.67 -6.87
C TYR A 227 -6.97 -11.54 -8.38
N PHE A 228 -8.18 -11.76 -8.88
CA PHE A 228 -8.51 -11.63 -10.30
C PHE A 228 -8.13 -10.26 -10.86
N MET A 229 -8.61 -9.17 -10.23
CA MET A 229 -8.33 -7.81 -10.68
C MET A 229 -6.83 -7.49 -10.64
N THR A 230 -6.11 -8.01 -9.63
CA THR A 230 -4.66 -7.87 -9.53
C THR A 230 -3.93 -8.61 -10.64
N GLN A 231 -4.34 -9.83 -11.00
CA GLN A 231 -3.72 -10.58 -12.10
C GLN A 231 -3.89 -9.86 -13.46
N LEU A 232 -5.05 -9.24 -13.69
CA LEU A 232 -5.29 -8.43 -14.89
C LEU A 232 -4.46 -7.14 -14.92
N SER A 233 -4.39 -6.45 -13.77
CA SER A 233 -3.60 -5.24 -13.59
C SER A 233 -2.09 -5.47 -13.78
N LEU A 234 -1.54 -6.52 -13.16
CA LEU A 234 -0.13 -6.90 -13.29
C LEU A 234 0.28 -7.20 -14.74
N ARG A 235 -0.66 -7.69 -15.56
CA ARG A 235 -0.47 -7.94 -16.99
C ARG A 235 -0.87 -6.75 -17.88
N ARG A 236 -1.21 -5.61 -17.26
CA ARG A 236 -1.55 -4.35 -17.93
C ARG A 236 -2.79 -4.43 -18.84
N TYR A 237 -3.68 -5.39 -18.58
CA TYR A 237 -4.98 -5.46 -19.25
C TYR A 237 -5.97 -4.42 -18.72
N ILE A 238 -5.80 -4.01 -17.46
CA ILE A 238 -6.53 -2.92 -16.81
C ILE A 238 -5.58 -2.02 -16.02
N THR A 239 -6.08 -0.90 -15.52
CA THR A 239 -5.36 0.07 -14.69
C THR A 239 -4.93 -0.52 -13.34
N TYR A 240 -3.81 0.00 -12.83
CA TYR A 240 -3.32 -0.35 -11.49
C TYR A 240 -4.27 0.12 -10.39
N GLU A 241 -5.00 1.22 -10.62
CA GLU A 241 -5.95 1.81 -9.68
C GLU A 241 -7.35 1.16 -9.73
N TRP A 242 -7.43 -0.12 -10.12
CA TRP A 242 -8.69 -0.85 -10.30
C TRP A 242 -9.59 -0.82 -9.06
N GLN A 243 -9.01 -0.72 -7.86
CA GLN A 243 -9.74 -0.61 -6.58
C GLN A 243 -10.56 0.69 -6.52
N SER A 244 -9.95 1.81 -6.93
CA SER A 244 -10.60 3.12 -7.01
C SER A 244 -11.70 3.12 -8.07
N VAL A 245 -11.47 2.47 -9.21
CA VAL A 245 -12.49 2.35 -10.27
C VAL A 245 -13.72 1.60 -9.78
N ILE A 246 -13.54 0.43 -9.13
CA ILE A 246 -14.66 -0.34 -8.56
C ILE A 246 -15.43 0.50 -7.53
N ALA A 247 -14.72 1.15 -6.61
CA ALA A 247 -15.34 1.92 -5.54
C ALA A 247 -16.10 3.15 -6.05
N ASN A 248 -15.48 3.92 -6.97
CA ASN A 248 -16.07 5.15 -7.51
C ASN A 248 -17.30 4.87 -8.37
N HIS A 249 -17.28 3.78 -9.16
CA HIS A 249 -18.40 3.39 -10.00
C HIS A 249 -19.36 2.43 -9.30
N LYS A 250 -19.16 2.13 -8.00
CA LYS A 250 -20.03 1.27 -7.19
C LYS A 250 -20.34 -0.07 -7.86
N LEU A 251 -19.33 -0.70 -8.48
CA LEU A 251 -19.56 -1.86 -9.35
C LEU A 251 -19.81 -3.16 -8.59
N ILE A 252 -19.37 -3.25 -7.33
CA ILE A 252 -19.38 -4.51 -6.57
C ILE A 252 -20.04 -4.36 -5.20
N LEU A 253 -20.91 -5.30 -4.85
CA LEU A 253 -21.47 -5.51 -3.51
C LEU A 253 -20.72 -6.60 -2.75
N ALA A 254 -20.61 -6.41 -1.43
CA ALA A 254 -20.01 -7.39 -0.53
C ALA A 254 -20.86 -8.69 -0.41
N PRO A 255 -20.26 -9.84 -0.06
CA PRO A 255 -20.96 -11.12 -0.03
C PRO A 255 -22.06 -11.17 1.05
N LYS A 256 -21.77 -10.63 2.24
CA LYS A 256 -22.63 -10.74 3.43
C LYS A 256 -23.44 -9.47 3.76
N LYS A 257 -23.18 -8.36 3.07
CA LYS A 257 -23.82 -7.06 3.31
C LYS A 257 -24.22 -6.48 1.96
N GLU A 258 -25.40 -5.87 1.86
CA GLU A 258 -25.80 -5.08 0.67
C GLU A 258 -25.08 -3.72 0.66
N LYS A 259 -23.76 -3.75 0.88
CA LYS A 259 -22.89 -2.59 0.90
C LYS A 259 -21.92 -2.71 -0.26
N TYR A 260 -21.76 -1.60 -0.98
CA TYR A 260 -20.71 -1.46 -1.99
C TYR A 260 -19.33 -1.60 -1.37
N LEU A 261 -18.44 -2.34 -2.05
CA LEU A 261 -17.04 -2.40 -1.66
C LEU A 261 -16.40 -1.03 -1.90
N ASN A 262 -15.82 -0.46 -0.85
CA ASN A 262 -15.02 0.75 -0.95
C ASN A 262 -13.52 0.42 -1.14
N THR A 263 -12.71 1.44 -1.38
CA THR A 263 -11.26 1.28 -1.57
C THR A 263 -10.57 0.61 -0.39
N SER A 264 -11.00 0.87 0.85
CA SER A 264 -10.46 0.20 2.05
C SER A 264 -10.81 -1.28 2.10
N ASP A 265 -12.04 -1.66 1.75
CA ASP A 265 -12.47 -3.07 1.71
C ASP A 265 -11.64 -3.84 0.66
N LEU A 266 -11.43 -3.23 -0.51
CA LEU A 266 -10.65 -3.79 -1.61
C LEU A 266 -9.15 -3.81 -1.32
N SER A 267 -8.61 -2.81 -0.62
CA SER A 267 -7.21 -2.78 -0.15
C SER A 267 -6.96 -3.90 0.83
N THR A 268 -7.82 -4.03 1.84
CA THR A 268 -7.74 -5.10 2.83
C THR A 268 -7.80 -6.47 2.14
N ALA A 269 -8.71 -6.66 1.19
CA ALA A 269 -8.80 -7.90 0.43
C ALA A 269 -7.53 -8.17 -0.40
N ASN A 270 -6.92 -7.14 -0.98
CA ASN A 270 -5.70 -7.24 -1.78
C ASN A 270 -4.46 -7.55 -0.91
N ASP A 271 -4.31 -6.88 0.23
CA ASP A 271 -3.19 -7.12 1.14
C ASP A 271 -3.22 -8.54 1.71
N ASN A 272 -4.41 -9.06 2.02
CA ASN A 272 -4.57 -10.45 2.49
C ASN A 272 -4.12 -11.51 1.47
N ILE A 273 -4.13 -11.20 0.18
CA ILE A 273 -3.69 -12.12 -0.87
C ILE A 273 -2.18 -12.30 -0.87
N LYS A 274 -1.42 -11.27 -0.49
CA LYS A 274 0.05 -11.29 -0.48
C LYS A 274 0.61 -12.39 0.43
N TYR A 275 -0.14 -12.77 1.46
CA TYR A 275 0.25 -13.78 2.44
C TYR A 275 -0.36 -15.16 2.16
N ILE A 276 -1.60 -15.20 1.65
CA ILE A 276 -2.34 -16.46 1.42
C ILE A 276 -3.16 -16.34 0.14
N ALA A 277 -2.86 -17.20 -0.84
CA ALA A 277 -3.64 -17.29 -2.06
C ALA A 277 -5.10 -17.71 -1.75
N PRO A 278 -6.12 -17.05 -2.34
CA PRO A 278 -7.50 -17.43 -2.12
C PRO A 278 -7.79 -18.80 -2.73
N LYS A 279 -8.71 -19.56 -2.13
CA LYS A 279 -9.23 -20.80 -2.73
C LYS A 279 -9.73 -20.50 -4.15
N LYS A 280 -9.42 -21.37 -5.11
CA LYS A 280 -9.70 -21.22 -6.56
C LYS A 280 -8.84 -20.21 -7.34
N SER A 281 -7.79 -19.65 -6.73
CA SER A 281 -6.78 -18.86 -7.45
C SER A 281 -6.13 -19.62 -8.61
N GLU A 282 -5.94 -20.93 -8.47
CA GLU A 282 -5.39 -21.82 -9.51
C GLU A 282 -6.21 -21.80 -10.81
N ILE A 283 -7.54 -21.67 -10.71
CA ILE A 283 -8.43 -21.56 -11.88
C ILE A 283 -8.13 -20.26 -12.62
N ILE A 284 -8.02 -19.15 -11.88
CA ILE A 284 -7.65 -17.84 -12.45
C ILE A 284 -6.28 -17.93 -13.11
N ASP A 285 -5.29 -18.55 -12.46
CA ASP A 285 -3.94 -18.67 -13.01
C ASP A 285 -3.91 -19.48 -14.32
N LYS A 286 -4.75 -20.51 -14.45
CA LYS A 286 -4.90 -21.29 -15.68
C LYS A 286 -5.40 -20.40 -16.83
N TYR A 287 -6.54 -19.73 -16.64
CA TYR A 287 -7.13 -18.87 -17.67
C TYR A 287 -6.22 -17.70 -18.02
N VAL A 288 -5.62 -17.07 -17.02
CA VAL A 288 -4.70 -15.94 -17.21
C VAL A 288 -3.40 -16.35 -17.93
N LYS A 289 -2.98 -17.62 -17.87
CA LYS A 289 -1.91 -18.14 -18.73
C LYS A 289 -2.37 -18.31 -20.19
N GLU A 290 -3.60 -18.74 -20.41
CA GLU A 290 -4.19 -18.89 -21.75
C GLU A 290 -4.41 -17.53 -22.43
N LEU A 291 -4.78 -16.50 -21.67
CA LEU A 291 -4.86 -15.10 -22.11
C LEU A 291 -3.57 -14.57 -22.73
N LYS A 292 -2.39 -15.09 -22.36
CA LYS A 292 -1.11 -14.67 -22.97
C LYS A 292 -0.96 -15.11 -24.44
N LYS A 293 -1.83 -15.99 -24.93
CA LYS A 293 -1.82 -16.49 -26.31
C LYS A 293 -2.66 -15.62 -27.25
N HIS A 294 -3.35 -14.63 -26.71
CA HIS A 294 -4.11 -13.59 -27.40
C HIS A 294 -3.38 -12.25 -27.21
#